data_AF-A0A534V1A0-F1
#
_entry.id   AF-A0A534V1A0-F1
#
_cell.length_a   1.000
_cell.length_b   1.000
_cell.length_c   1.000
_cell.angle_alpha   90.00
_cell.angle_beta   90.00
_cell.angle_gamma   90.00
#
_symmetry.space_group_name_H-M   'P 1'
#
loop_
_entity.id
_entity.type
_entity.pdbx_description
1 polymer ?
#
loop_
_entity_poly.entity_id
_entity_poly.type
_entity_poly.pdbx_seq_one_letter_code
_entity_poly.pdbx_strand_id
1 'polypeptide(L)'
;MNALQQVPGSDTDPGRTARVAYNIGNAKYRLGQAAEGSDPQAALGLYAEALAAYRRAMGVAPDDADAKFNHEFVEKKMADLKKKLEEQQKQQQEQQDRENQDQAKQDHQREQQNQQPDDRQQQQQQQQEQQQQQAAAAPAGEKKDGEMSKEEAAALLDAQRDQEVRPDEVVKKLQGAGVAEPAEDW
;
A
#
# COMPACT_ATOMS: atom_id res chain seq x y z
N MET A 1 23.32 -6.41 -66.09
CA MET A 1 21.96 -6.87 -65.74
C MET A 1 21.81 -6.66 -64.24
N ASN A 2 21.03 -5.66 -63.83
CA ASN A 2 20.78 -5.36 -62.41
C ASN A 2 19.68 -6.29 -61.90
N ALA A 3 20.03 -7.25 -61.06
CA ALA A 3 19.07 -8.07 -60.33
C ALA A 3 18.65 -7.31 -59.06
N LEU A 4 17.73 -6.34 -59.19
CA LEU A 4 16.93 -5.93 -58.04
C LEU A 4 15.99 -7.08 -57.71
N GLN A 5 16.40 -7.92 -56.77
CA GLN A 5 15.47 -8.77 -56.02
C GLN A 5 14.49 -7.84 -55.31
N GLN A 6 13.25 -7.85 -55.77
CA GLN A 6 12.13 -7.27 -55.05
C GLN A 6 12.07 -7.95 -53.68
N VAL A 7 12.44 -7.23 -52.63
CA VAL A 7 12.14 -7.62 -51.26
C VAL A 7 10.62 -7.62 -51.15
N PRO A 8 9.94 -8.76 -50.91
CA PRO A 8 8.50 -8.74 -50.78
C PRO A 8 8.14 -7.90 -49.56
N GLY A 9 7.67 -6.68 -49.82
CA GLY A 9 6.94 -5.89 -48.86
C GLY A 9 5.62 -6.60 -48.60
N SER A 10 5.51 -7.25 -47.45
CA SER A 10 4.23 -7.66 -46.92
C SER A 10 4.10 -7.11 -45.50
N ASP A 11 3.21 -6.14 -45.34
CA ASP A 11 2.80 -5.59 -44.05
C ASP A 11 2.09 -6.61 -43.14
N THR A 12 2.04 -7.89 -43.55
CA THR A 12 1.34 -8.99 -42.90
C THR A 12 2.15 -10.29 -42.98
N ASP A 13 3.36 -10.29 -42.40
CA ASP A 13 4.05 -11.53 -42.03
C ASP A 13 3.45 -12.06 -40.70
N PRO A 14 2.83 -13.26 -40.68
CA PRO A 14 2.33 -13.88 -39.47
C PRO A 14 3.41 -14.00 -38.38
N GLY A 15 4.65 -14.31 -38.76
CA GLY A 15 5.76 -14.41 -37.81
C GLY A 15 6.07 -13.08 -37.13
N ARG A 16 6.04 -11.98 -37.89
CA ARG A 16 6.17 -10.62 -37.33
C ARG A 16 4.99 -10.28 -36.41
N THR A 17 3.76 -10.62 -36.79
CA THR A 17 2.57 -10.39 -35.97
C THR A 17 2.66 -11.11 -34.61
N ALA A 18 3.07 -12.38 -34.61
CA ALA A 18 3.27 -13.15 -33.39
C ALA A 18 4.32 -12.49 -32.46
N ARG A 19 5.46 -12.08 -33.03
CA ARG A 19 6.54 -11.42 -32.27
C ARG A 19 6.11 -10.07 -31.68
N VAL A 20 5.36 -9.27 -32.44
CA VAL A 20 4.82 -7.99 -31.94
C VAL A 20 3.87 -8.24 -30.78
N ALA A 21 2.95 -9.20 -30.91
CA ALA A 21 2.03 -9.56 -29.83
C ALA A 21 2.77 -10.06 -28.58
N TYR A 22 3.78 -10.91 -28.74
CA TYR A 22 4.64 -11.38 -27.65
C TYR A 22 5.35 -10.22 -26.94
N ASN A 23 5.94 -9.28 -27.71
CA ASN A 23 6.62 -8.11 -27.15
C ASN A 23 5.67 -7.17 -26.41
N ILE A 24 4.45 -6.98 -26.92
CA ILE A 24 3.40 -6.23 -26.20
C ILE A 24 3.08 -6.92 -24.87
N GLY A 25 2.97 -8.25 -24.87
CA GLY A 25 2.78 -9.03 -23.65
C GLY A 25 3.88 -8.78 -22.62
N ASN A 26 5.14 -8.86 -23.05
CA ASN A 26 6.30 -8.59 -22.18
C ASN A 26 6.30 -7.16 -21.62
N ALA A 27 5.98 -6.17 -22.45
CA ALA A 27 5.92 -4.78 -22.03
C ALA A 27 4.81 -4.55 -21.00
N LYS A 28 3.60 -5.08 -21.26
CA LYS A 28 2.46 -4.99 -20.35
C LYS A 28 2.73 -5.71 -19.03
N TYR A 29 3.38 -6.87 -19.07
CA TYR A 29 3.80 -7.57 -17.87
C TYR A 29 4.76 -6.73 -17.02
N ARG A 30 5.80 -6.13 -17.63
CA ARG A 30 6.76 -5.28 -16.89
C ARG A 30 6.10 -4.04 -16.29
N LEU A 31 5.17 -3.41 -17.02
CA LEU A 31 4.37 -2.30 -16.50
C LEU A 31 3.52 -2.76 -15.31
N GLY A 32 2.88 -3.93 -15.40
CA GLY A 32 2.12 -4.52 -14.30
C GLY A 32 2.99 -4.75 -13.07
N GLN A 33 4.19 -5.32 -13.24
CA GLN A 33 5.14 -5.51 -12.15
C GLN A 33 5.53 -4.19 -11.46
N ALA A 34 5.78 -3.14 -12.24
CA ALA A 34 6.11 -1.83 -11.69
C ALA A 34 4.94 -1.21 -10.90
N ALA A 35 3.69 -1.49 -11.29
CA ALA A 35 2.50 -0.99 -10.64
C ALA A 35 2.09 -1.80 -9.38
N GLU A 36 2.54 -3.05 -9.21
CA GLU A 36 2.07 -3.94 -8.11
C GLU A 36 2.18 -3.33 -6.72
N GLY A 37 3.19 -2.50 -6.46
CA GLY A 37 3.41 -1.89 -5.16
C GLY A 37 2.56 -0.66 -4.88
N SER A 38 2.26 0.14 -5.91
CA SER A 38 1.58 1.44 -5.77
C SER A 38 0.12 1.41 -6.18
N ASP A 39 -0.22 0.62 -7.21
CA ASP A 39 -1.57 0.46 -7.74
C ASP A 39 -1.79 -1.00 -8.18
N PRO A 40 -2.11 -1.89 -7.22
CA PRO A 40 -2.35 -3.30 -7.51
C PRO A 40 -3.51 -3.53 -8.48
N GLN A 41 -4.49 -2.63 -8.54
CA GLN A 41 -5.64 -2.74 -9.42
C GLN A 41 -5.25 -2.44 -10.86
N ALA A 42 -4.45 -1.39 -11.09
CA ALA A 42 -3.85 -1.15 -12.39
C ALA A 42 -2.93 -2.30 -12.83
N ALA A 43 -2.15 -2.87 -11.91
CA ALA A 43 -1.31 -4.04 -12.19
C ALA A 43 -2.12 -5.24 -12.70
N LEU A 44 -3.29 -5.52 -12.10
CA LEU A 44 -4.20 -6.57 -12.57
C LEU A 44 -4.70 -6.31 -14.00
N GLY A 45 -5.04 -5.06 -14.33
CA GLY A 45 -5.43 -4.67 -15.68
C GLY A 45 -4.31 -4.89 -16.70
N LEU A 46 -3.10 -4.47 -16.36
CA LEU A 46 -1.91 -4.64 -17.20
C LEU A 46 -1.56 -6.12 -17.41
N TYR A 47 -1.70 -6.96 -16.39
CA TYR A 47 -1.55 -8.42 -16.54
C TYR A 47 -2.63 -9.02 -17.43
N ALA A 48 -3.88 -8.59 -17.33
CA ALA A 48 -4.93 -9.05 -18.24
C ALA A 48 -4.63 -8.69 -19.71
N GLU A 49 -4.10 -7.48 -19.96
CA GLU A 49 -3.64 -7.09 -21.29
C GLU A 49 -2.45 -7.92 -21.77
N ALA A 50 -1.50 -8.24 -20.89
CA ALA A 50 -0.38 -9.11 -21.21
C ALA A 50 -0.86 -10.51 -21.64
N LEU A 51 -1.80 -11.10 -20.90
CA LEU A 51 -2.42 -12.38 -21.24
C LEU A 51 -3.10 -12.34 -22.62
N ALA A 52 -3.88 -11.30 -22.90
CA ALA A 52 -4.51 -11.13 -24.20
C ALA A 52 -3.48 -11.04 -25.34
N ALA A 53 -2.35 -10.38 -25.11
CA ALA A 53 -1.27 -10.27 -26.09
C ALA A 53 -0.57 -11.61 -26.32
N TYR A 54 -0.26 -12.38 -25.27
CA TYR A 54 0.30 -13.73 -25.43
C TYR A 54 -0.69 -14.69 -26.11
N ARG A 55 -2.00 -14.58 -25.82
CA ARG A 55 -3.02 -15.36 -26.54
C ARG A 55 -3.04 -15.06 -28.03
N ARG A 56 -2.86 -13.80 -28.43
CA ARG A 56 -2.70 -13.44 -29.85
C ARG A 56 -1.42 -14.02 -30.44
N ALA A 57 -0.31 -13.99 -29.72
CA ALA A 57 0.93 -14.60 -30.15
C ALA A 57 0.76 -16.12 -30.39
N MET A 58 0.17 -16.85 -29.43
CA MET A 58 -0.13 -18.29 -29.54
C MET A 58 -1.12 -18.61 -30.66
N GLY A 59 -2.07 -17.71 -30.95
CA GLY A 59 -3.01 -17.88 -32.05
C GLY A 59 -2.35 -17.83 -33.44
N VAL A 60 -1.20 -17.17 -33.55
CA VAL A 60 -0.44 -17.03 -34.81
C VAL A 60 0.74 -18.01 -34.87
N ALA A 61 1.42 -18.22 -33.74
CA ALA A 61 2.53 -19.14 -33.57
C ALA A 61 2.21 -20.15 -32.44
N PRO A 62 1.43 -21.19 -32.70
CA PRO A 62 0.99 -22.15 -31.67
C PRO A 62 2.12 -23.01 -31.10
N ASP A 63 3.26 -23.10 -31.77
CA ASP A 63 4.45 -23.84 -31.32
C ASP A 63 5.42 -22.99 -30.49
N ASP A 64 5.12 -21.70 -30.29
CA ASP A 64 5.90 -20.79 -29.45
C ASP A 64 5.78 -21.18 -27.97
N ALA A 65 6.82 -21.84 -27.46
CA ALA A 65 6.89 -22.30 -26.08
C ALA A 65 7.02 -21.12 -25.09
N ASP A 66 7.69 -20.04 -25.48
CA ASP A 66 7.88 -18.87 -24.63
C ASP A 66 6.55 -18.13 -24.42
N ALA A 67 5.75 -17.99 -25.48
CA ALA A 67 4.42 -17.37 -25.39
C ALA A 67 3.50 -18.16 -24.44
N LYS A 68 3.55 -19.49 -24.48
CA LYS A 68 2.78 -20.36 -23.57
C LYS A 68 3.24 -20.21 -22.13
N PHE A 69 4.55 -20.33 -21.90
CA PHE A 69 5.14 -20.20 -20.57
C PHE A 69 4.81 -18.84 -19.95
N ASN A 70 5.01 -17.75 -20.71
CA ASN A 70 4.72 -16.41 -20.22
C ASN A 70 3.24 -16.19 -19.94
N HIS A 71 2.34 -16.77 -20.75
CA HIS A 71 0.90 -16.72 -20.47
C HIS A 71 0.58 -17.38 -19.12
N GLU A 72 0.99 -18.63 -18.90
CA GLU A 72 0.75 -19.35 -17.65
C GLU A 72 1.39 -18.65 -16.44
N PHE A 73 2.60 -18.11 -16.64
CA PHE A 73 3.29 -17.36 -15.61
C PHE A 73 2.51 -16.11 -15.19
N VAL A 74 1.99 -15.34 -16.15
CA VAL A 74 1.20 -14.14 -15.85
C VAL A 74 -0.16 -14.50 -15.25
N GLU A 75 -0.78 -15.62 -15.64
CA GLU A 75 -2.01 -16.10 -15.00
C GLU A 75 -1.80 -16.37 -13.52
N LYS A 76 -0.72 -17.08 -13.17
CA LYS A 76 -0.35 -17.34 -11.77
C LYS A 76 -0.06 -16.05 -11.02
N LYS A 77 0.74 -15.16 -11.60
CA LYS A 77 1.07 -13.86 -11.00
C LYS A 77 -0.18 -13.03 -10.70
N MET A 78 -1.13 -13.00 -11.62
CA MET A 78 -2.40 -12.29 -11.46
C MET A 78 -3.29 -12.95 -10.38
N ALA A 79 -3.31 -14.28 -10.29
CA ALA A 79 -4.02 -15.00 -9.24
C ALA A 79 -3.43 -14.72 -7.85
N ASP A 80 -2.10 -14.76 -7.72
CA ASP A 80 -1.39 -14.46 -6.49
C ASP A 80 -1.66 -13.02 -6.02
N LEU A 81 -1.65 -12.06 -6.96
CA LEU A 81 -1.96 -10.66 -6.66
C LEU A 81 -3.41 -10.49 -6.17
N LYS A 82 -4.38 -11.13 -6.83
CA LYS A 82 -5.79 -11.11 -6.38
C LYS A 82 -5.94 -11.68 -4.98
N LYS A 83 -5.29 -12.81 -4.70
CA LYS A 83 -5.31 -13.44 -3.38
C LYS A 83 -4.73 -12.52 -2.31
N LYS A 84 -3.58 -11.88 -2.58
CA LYS A 84 -2.96 -10.91 -1.67
C LYS A 84 -3.88 -9.73 -1.36
N LEU A 85 -4.61 -9.23 -2.37
CA LEU A 85 -5.58 -8.14 -2.18
C LEU A 85 -6.77 -8.57 -1.33
N GLU A 86 -7.29 -9.78 -1.55
CA GLU A 86 -8.37 -10.32 -0.72
C GLU A 86 -7.94 -10.49 0.74
N GLU A 87 -6.72 -11.01 0.97
CA GLU A 87 -6.16 -11.16 2.31
C GLU A 87 -5.97 -9.81 3.02
N GLN A 88 -5.46 -8.80 2.32
CA GLN A 88 -5.34 -7.44 2.87
C GLN A 88 -6.71 -6.84 3.22
N GLN A 89 -7.72 -7.04 2.37
CA GLN A 89 -9.07 -6.53 2.61
C GLN A 89 -9.70 -7.18 3.85
N LYS A 90 -9.52 -8.50 4.02
CA LYS A 90 -10.01 -9.21 5.22
C LYS A 90 -9.33 -8.72 6.49
N GLN A 91 -8.01 -8.52 6.46
CA GLN A 91 -7.29 -8.01 7.63
C GLN A 91 -7.74 -6.60 8.04
N GLN A 92 -8.01 -5.71 7.08
CA GLN A 92 -8.56 -4.39 7.38
C GLN A 92 -9.96 -4.47 8.00
N GLN A 93 -10.80 -5.36 7.48
CA GLN A 93 -12.16 -5.54 8.01
C GLN A 93 -12.13 -6.13 9.43
N GLU A 94 -11.27 -7.11 9.71
CA GLU A 94 -11.11 -7.68 11.05
C GLU A 94 -10.56 -6.65 12.06
N GLN A 95 -9.66 -5.75 11.64
CA GLN A 95 -9.20 -4.66 12.50
C GLN A 95 -10.33 -3.69 12.82
N GLN A 96 -11.10 -3.28 11.81
CA GLN A 96 -12.22 -2.36 12.00
C GLN A 96 -13.32 -2.95 12.91
N ASP A 97 -13.60 -4.25 12.76
CA ASP A 97 -14.57 -4.95 13.61
C ASP A 97 -14.09 -5.07 15.07
N ARG A 98 -12.79 -5.30 15.30
CA ARG A 98 -12.22 -5.29 16.66
C ARG A 98 -12.31 -3.92 17.30
N GLU A 99 -11.96 -2.86 16.56
CA GLU A 99 -11.98 -1.48 17.07
C GLU A 99 -13.40 -1.05 17.45
N ASN A 100 -14.40 -1.40 16.63
CA ASN A 100 -15.82 -1.19 16.96
C ASN A 100 -16.27 -1.98 18.19
N GLN A 101 -15.80 -3.22 18.36
CA GLN A 101 -16.17 -4.06 19.50
C GLN A 101 -15.56 -3.55 20.81
N ASP A 102 -14.32 -3.05 20.78
CA ASP A 102 -13.68 -2.45 21.95
C ASP A 102 -14.34 -1.12 22.35
N GLN A 103 -14.74 -0.30 21.36
CA GLN A 103 -15.47 0.94 21.61
C GLN A 103 -16.85 0.68 22.22
N ALA A 104 -17.59 -0.33 21.73
CA ALA A 104 -18.88 -0.73 22.30
C ALA A 104 -18.75 -1.25 23.75
N LYS A 105 -17.67 -1.98 24.08
CA LYS A 105 -17.42 -2.42 25.46
C LYS A 105 -17.10 -1.25 26.38
N GLN A 106 -16.38 -0.24 25.88
CA GLN A 106 -16.02 0.94 26.67
C GLN A 106 -17.24 1.82 26.98
N ASP A 107 -18.17 1.98 26.03
CA ASP A 107 -19.44 2.69 26.27
C ASP A 107 -20.33 1.96 27.28
N HIS A 108 -20.46 0.62 27.16
CA HIS A 108 -21.24 -0.15 28.14
C HIS A 108 -20.68 -0.07 29.56
N GLN A 109 -19.35 0.08 29.71
CA GLN A 109 -18.71 0.28 31.00
C GLN A 109 -18.95 1.69 31.57
N ARG A 110 -19.01 2.72 30.72
CA ARG A 110 -19.37 4.09 31.13
C ARG A 110 -20.83 4.21 31.55
N GLU A 111 -21.75 3.55 30.85
CA GLU A 111 -23.18 3.55 31.22
C GLU A 111 -23.46 2.83 32.55
N GLN A 112 -22.71 1.76 32.86
CA GLN A 112 -22.81 1.12 34.18
C GLN A 112 -22.21 1.98 35.30
N GLN A 113 -21.14 2.73 35.04
CA GLN A 113 -20.52 3.60 36.05
C GLN A 113 -21.34 4.87 36.33
N ASN A 114 -22.18 5.31 35.39
CA ASN A 114 -23.03 6.49 35.56
C ASN A 114 -24.41 6.20 36.20
N GLN A 115 -24.74 4.93 36.49
CA GLN A 115 -25.98 4.52 37.18
C GLN A 115 -25.80 4.27 38.69
N GLN A 116 -24.64 4.58 39.27
CA GLN A 116 -24.46 4.66 40.74
C GLN A 116 -23.73 5.94 41.16
N PRO A 117 -24.48 7.02 41.43
CA PRO A 117 -24.02 8.05 42.35
C PRO A 117 -25.14 8.42 43.34
N ASP A 118 -25.36 7.63 44.40
CA ASP A 118 -26.13 8.14 45.56
C ASP A 118 -25.66 7.58 46.92
N ASP A 119 -25.00 6.42 46.99
CA ASP A 119 -24.59 5.86 48.30
C ASP A 119 -23.15 6.16 48.77
N ARG A 120 -22.30 6.80 47.95
CA ARG A 120 -20.89 7.06 48.34
C ARG A 120 -20.62 8.42 48.99
N GLN A 121 -21.60 9.33 49.03
CA GLN A 121 -21.37 10.66 49.60
C GLN A 121 -21.58 10.74 51.13
N GLN A 122 -22.15 9.70 51.76
CA GLN A 122 -22.29 9.67 53.24
C GLN A 122 -21.14 8.98 53.98
N GLN A 123 -20.22 8.27 53.29
CA GLN A 123 -19.12 7.57 53.98
C GLN A 123 -17.78 8.31 53.97
N GLN A 124 -17.66 9.42 53.22
CA GLN A 124 -16.43 10.23 53.18
C GLN A 124 -16.39 11.37 54.21
N GLN A 125 -17.49 11.67 54.91
CA GLN A 125 -17.51 12.67 55.98
C GLN A 125 -17.15 12.11 57.37
N GLN A 126 -16.96 10.80 57.53
CA GLN A 126 -16.56 10.19 58.82
C GLN A 126 -15.10 9.76 58.91
N GLN A 127 -14.30 9.91 57.84
CA GLN A 127 -12.87 9.55 57.87
C GLN A 127 -11.90 10.73 57.83
N GLN A 128 -12.40 11.96 57.79
CA GLN A 128 -11.55 13.16 57.71
C GLN A 128 -11.17 13.77 59.08
N GLU A 129 -11.65 13.21 60.20
CA GLU A 129 -11.27 13.65 61.55
C GLU A 129 -10.18 12.81 62.24
N GLN A 130 -9.61 11.79 61.58
CA GLN A 130 -8.61 10.90 62.20
C GLN A 130 -7.23 10.85 61.55
N GLN A 131 -6.92 11.71 60.57
CA GLN A 131 -5.61 11.71 59.90
C GLN A 131 -4.84 13.03 59.98
N GLN A 132 -5.01 13.78 61.08
CA GLN A 132 -4.18 14.97 61.38
C GLN A 132 -2.99 14.68 62.32
N GLN A 133 -2.54 13.42 62.43
CA GLN A 133 -1.29 13.06 63.12
C GLN A 133 -0.56 11.92 62.40
N GLN A 134 0.09 12.21 61.27
CA GLN A 134 1.39 11.64 60.88
C GLN A 134 1.80 12.16 59.50
N ALA A 135 2.29 13.40 59.46
CA ALA A 135 3.09 13.91 58.35
C ALA A 135 4.56 13.92 58.79
N ALA A 136 5.24 12.78 58.67
CA ALA A 136 6.69 12.68 58.73
C ALA A 136 7.17 11.37 58.10
N ALA A 137 7.29 11.35 56.76
CA ALA A 137 8.33 10.67 55.98
C ALA A 137 7.87 10.49 54.52
N ALA A 138 8.55 11.17 53.60
CA ALA A 138 8.58 10.84 52.17
C ALA A 138 9.50 9.58 51.97
N PRO A 139 9.56 8.88 50.81
CA PRO A 139 9.74 9.50 49.49
C PRO A 139 8.98 8.90 48.28
N ALA A 140 8.97 9.72 47.24
CA ALA A 140 8.87 9.47 45.79
C ALA A 140 8.66 8.01 45.31
N GLY A 141 7.50 7.78 44.69
CA GLY A 141 7.23 6.60 43.86
C GLY A 141 7.74 6.78 42.43
N GLU A 142 8.48 5.77 42.00
CA GLU A 142 9.18 5.59 40.73
C GLU A 142 8.24 5.59 39.51
N LYS A 143 8.69 6.23 38.43
CA LYS A 143 8.14 6.06 37.08
C LYS A 143 8.71 4.77 36.51
N LYS A 144 7.86 3.84 36.08
CA LYS A 144 8.26 2.63 35.36
C LYS A 144 8.73 3.00 33.96
N ASP A 145 10.00 2.70 33.67
CA ASP A 145 10.58 2.72 32.33
C ASP A 145 9.89 1.68 31.44
N GLY A 146 9.45 2.10 30.25
CA GLY A 146 9.06 1.19 29.15
C GLY A 146 7.76 1.51 28.43
N GLU A 147 6.89 2.35 28.98
CA GLU A 147 5.63 2.75 28.33
C GLU A 147 5.74 4.19 27.82
N MET A 148 5.91 4.34 26.50
CA MET A 148 5.88 5.63 25.84
C MET A 148 4.55 6.32 26.13
N SER A 149 4.60 7.54 26.68
CA SER A 149 3.36 8.30 26.94
C SER A 149 2.65 8.61 25.62
N LYS A 150 1.32 8.78 25.67
CA LYS A 150 0.52 9.12 24.49
C LYS A 150 1.02 10.43 23.86
N GLU A 151 1.50 11.37 24.67
CA GLU A 151 2.12 12.61 24.21
C GLU A 151 3.44 12.37 23.44
N GLU A 152 4.26 11.43 23.91
CA GLU A 152 5.55 11.11 23.30
C GLU A 152 5.40 10.32 21.99
N ALA A 153 4.40 9.43 21.91
CA ALA A 153 4.03 8.76 20.66
C ALA A 153 3.48 9.74 19.62
N ALA A 154 2.68 10.73 20.05
CA ALA A 154 2.17 11.78 19.17
C ALA A 154 3.31 12.68 18.65
N ALA A 155 4.27 13.04 19.50
CA ALA A 155 5.43 13.84 19.11
C ALA A 155 6.32 13.13 18.07
N LEU A 156 6.48 11.81 18.17
CA LEU A 156 7.24 11.03 17.18
C LEU A 156 6.55 10.97 15.81
N LEU A 157 5.22 10.82 15.78
CA LEU A 157 4.45 10.84 14.53
C LEU A 157 4.48 12.21 13.84
N ASP A 158 4.44 13.29 14.63
CA ASP A 158 4.54 14.66 14.11
C ASP A 158 5.93 14.95 13.53
N ALA A 159 6.99 14.53 14.24
CA ALA A 159 8.37 14.65 13.77
C ALA A 159 8.66 13.84 12.48
N GLN A 160 7.93 12.76 12.24
CA GLN A 160 8.07 11.95 11.03
C GLN A 160 7.36 12.59 9.83
N ARG A 161 6.27 13.32 10.08
CA ARG A 161 5.51 14.06 9.06
C ARG A 161 6.30 15.23 8.47
N ASP A 162 7.16 15.86 9.27
CA ASP A 162 8.04 16.94 8.82
C ASP A 162 9.25 16.45 7.98
N GLN A 163 9.53 15.14 7.96
CA GLN A 163 10.55 14.55 7.10
C GLN A 163 10.02 14.02 5.76
N GLU A 164 8.71 14.03 5.55
CA GLU A 164 8.12 13.67 4.26
C GLU A 164 8.18 14.87 3.31
N VAL A 165 9.01 14.76 2.27
CA VAL A 165 9.05 15.74 1.17
C VAL A 165 7.68 15.75 0.52
N ARG A 166 6.94 16.86 0.68
CA ARG A 166 5.60 17.01 0.11
C ARG A 166 5.66 16.84 -1.40
N PRO A 167 4.69 16.13 -2.02
CA PRO A 167 4.67 15.90 -3.48
C PRO A 167 4.81 17.20 -4.30
N ASP A 168 4.24 18.29 -3.81
CA ASP A 168 4.31 19.61 -4.44
C ASP A 168 5.73 20.21 -4.47
N GLU A 169 6.57 19.89 -3.48
CA GLU A 169 7.97 20.33 -3.45
C GLU A 169 8.86 19.53 -4.43
N VAL A 170 8.54 18.26 -4.67
CA VAL A 170 9.23 17.43 -5.67
C VAL A 170 8.97 17.98 -7.08
N VAL A 171 7.71 18.35 -7.37
CA VAL A 171 7.33 18.93 -8.67
C VAL A 171 8.03 20.28 -8.91
N LYS A 172 8.12 21.13 -7.88
CA LYS A 172 8.82 22.41 -7.97
C LYS A 172 10.33 22.26 -8.19
N LYS A 173 10.96 21.23 -7.58
CA LYS A 173 12.39 20.92 -7.79
C LYS A 173 12.68 20.40 -9.20
N LEU A 174 11.75 19.65 -9.79
CA LEU A 174 11.88 19.15 -11.17
C LEU A 174 11.59 20.23 -12.22
N GLN A 175 10.68 21.17 -11.94
CA GLN A 175 10.37 22.28 -12.85
C GLN A 175 11.43 23.40 -12.83
N GLY A 176 12.23 23.52 -11.77
CA GLY A 176 13.36 24.47 -11.70
C GLY A 176 14.63 24.00 -12.41
N ALA A 177 14.73 22.70 -12.73
CA ALA A 177 15.79 22.15 -13.57
C ALA A 177 15.44 22.31 -15.04
N GLY A 178 15.28 23.56 -15.49
CA GLY A 178 15.25 23.89 -16.91
C GLY A 178 16.59 23.45 -17.52
N VAL A 179 16.55 22.37 -18.30
CA VAL A 179 17.68 21.91 -19.12
C VAL A 179 18.03 23.05 -20.06
N ALA A 180 19.21 23.64 -19.87
CA ALA A 180 19.77 24.63 -20.78
C ALA A 180 19.79 24.05 -22.19
N GLU A 181 19.21 24.78 -23.15
CA GLU A 181 19.30 24.46 -24.56
C GLU A 181 20.78 24.37 -24.96
N PRO A 182 21.20 23.35 -25.74
CA PRO A 182 22.55 23.30 -26.26
C PRO A 182 22.73 24.41 -27.28
N ALA A 183 23.40 25.49 -26.87
CA ALA A 183 23.98 26.45 -27.78
C ALA A 183 25.21 25.80 -28.42
N GLU A 184 25.01 25.17 -29.57
CA GLU A 184 25.87 25.25 -30.77
C GLU A 184 25.48 24.11 -31.72
N ASP A 185 24.89 24.50 -32.85
CA ASP A 185 24.80 23.69 -34.05
C ASP A 185 26.19 23.70 -34.69
N TRP A 186 26.90 22.58 -34.65
CA TRP A 186 28.08 22.33 -35.50
C TRP A 186 28.10 20.87 -35.97
#